data_AF-A0A7C5PBE2-F1
#
_entry.id   AF-A0A7C5PBE2-F1
#
_cell.length_a   1.000
_cell.length_b   1.000
_cell.length_c   1.000
_cell.angle_alpha   90.00
_cell.angle_beta   90.00
_cell.angle_gamma   90.00
#
_symmetry.space_group_name_H-M   'P 1'
#
loop_
_entity.id
_entity.type
_entity.pdbx_description
1 polymer ?
#
loop_
_entity_poly.entity_id
_entity_poly.type
_entity_poly.pdbx_seq_one_letter_code
_entity_poly.pdbx_strand_id
1 'polypeptide(L)'
;MDRVWRFPFFFLGFQDLQDSLEALAEPLAGLCCLPLDEGKEPRKGETFFCKAGRIEEAPEGEGFFPVFAQEPERLGFSPAGEAFLLALGPTRARVFPKRGEADLELDPVDFRGRPPWRKRRFLTDLILCFLADRIAFSLHGSLLSREGQGLFLAAPRMAGKTTFALSLVESGWSLHSDDYCLIRSPGSTPLLSGLRRVVHLAPDTAKRFGHLVEKRLGITNLSGEKEGVLLKT
;
A
#
# COMPACT_ATOMS: atom_id res chain seq x y z
N MET A 1 18.57 -20.97 2.53
CA MET A 1 18.62 -20.56 1.12
C MET A 1 17.81 -19.29 0.99
N ASP A 2 18.46 -18.14 0.85
CA ASP A 2 17.78 -16.86 0.72
C ASP A 2 17.12 -16.79 -0.64
N ARG A 3 15.78 -16.86 -0.67
CA ARG A 3 14.99 -16.66 -1.88
C ARG A 3 14.90 -15.15 -2.10
N VAL A 4 15.81 -14.60 -2.90
CA VAL A 4 15.76 -13.20 -3.35
C VAL A 4 14.80 -13.11 -4.52
N TRP A 5 13.66 -12.46 -4.32
CA TRP A 5 12.65 -12.24 -5.36
C TRP A 5 12.84 -10.85 -5.97
N ARG A 6 12.98 -10.78 -7.28
CA ARG A 6 13.09 -9.53 -8.03
C ARG A 6 11.78 -9.31 -8.78
N PHE A 7 11.12 -8.19 -8.53
CA PHE A 7 9.98 -7.71 -9.30
C PHE A 7 10.47 -6.62 -10.22
N PRO A 8 10.81 -6.91 -11.47
CA PRO A 8 11.23 -5.86 -12.37
C PRO A 8 9.95 -5.17 -12.88
N PHE A 9 9.50 -4.15 -12.17
CA PHE A 9 8.65 -3.16 -12.80
C PHE A 9 9.52 -2.43 -13.83
N PHE A 10 9.28 -2.66 -15.11
CA PHE A 10 9.97 -1.94 -16.18
C PHE A 10 9.11 -0.75 -16.60
N PHE A 11 9.44 0.43 -16.10
CA PHE A 11 8.85 1.67 -16.59
C PHE A 11 9.70 2.22 -17.72
N LEU A 12 9.31 1.93 -18.96
CA LEU A 12 9.94 2.54 -20.12
C LEU A 12 9.65 4.04 -20.11
N GLY A 13 10.68 4.85 -19.81
CA GLY A 13 10.64 6.31 -19.95
C GLY A 13 10.44 7.16 -18.68
N PHE A 14 10.37 6.56 -17.48
CA PHE A 14 10.07 7.31 -16.24
C PHE A 14 10.98 6.92 -15.04
N GLN A 15 12.19 7.47 -14.98
CA GLN A 15 13.15 7.20 -13.90
C GLN A 15 12.60 7.51 -12.49
N ASP A 16 11.89 8.63 -12.32
CA ASP A 16 11.33 9.04 -11.01
C ASP A 16 10.35 7.99 -10.42
N LEU A 17 9.70 7.22 -11.29
CA LEU A 17 8.74 6.19 -10.93
C LEU A 17 9.45 4.90 -10.53
N GLN A 18 10.54 4.57 -11.24
CA GLN A 18 11.45 3.48 -10.92
C GLN A 18 11.99 3.62 -9.49
N ASP A 19 12.56 4.79 -9.16
CA ASP A 19 13.16 5.06 -7.84
C ASP A 19 12.12 4.96 -6.72
N SER A 20 10.90 5.45 -6.98
CA SER A 20 9.78 5.39 -6.03
C SER A 20 9.31 3.95 -5.76
N LEU A 21 9.42 3.08 -6.76
CA LEU A 21 9.04 1.67 -6.64
C LEU A 21 10.12 0.83 -6.01
N GLU A 22 11.40 1.11 -6.29
CA GLU A 22 12.51 0.46 -5.60
C GLU A 22 12.44 0.70 -4.09
N ALA A 23 12.06 1.92 -3.68
CA ALA A 23 11.80 2.24 -2.27
C ALA A 23 10.59 1.50 -1.65
N LEU A 24 9.69 0.95 -2.49
CA LEU A 24 8.57 0.12 -2.06
C LEU A 24 8.86 -1.38 -2.22
N ALA A 25 9.88 -1.77 -2.99
CA ALA A 25 10.12 -3.15 -3.38
C ALA A 25 10.38 -4.08 -2.19
N GLU A 26 11.14 -3.64 -1.17
CA GLU A 26 11.42 -4.46 0.01
C GLU A 26 10.14 -4.75 0.85
N PRO A 27 9.33 -3.75 1.26
CA PRO A 27 8.04 -4.01 1.91
C PRO A 27 7.10 -4.91 1.10
N LEU A 28 7.10 -4.77 -0.22
CA LEU A 28 6.24 -5.54 -1.13
C LEU A 28 6.74 -6.96 -1.34
N ALA A 29 8.06 -7.18 -1.37
CA ALA A 29 8.63 -8.50 -1.48
C ALA A 29 8.15 -9.39 -0.32
N GLY A 30 8.12 -8.86 0.91
CA GLY A 30 7.59 -9.59 2.07
C GLY A 30 6.13 -10.05 1.90
N LEU A 31 5.30 -9.25 1.25
CA LEU A 31 3.89 -9.58 1.00
C LEU A 31 3.68 -10.56 -0.14
N CYS A 32 4.50 -10.47 -1.18
CA CYS A 32 4.47 -11.38 -2.33
C CYS A 32 5.16 -12.73 -2.03
N CYS A 33 5.99 -12.81 -0.99
CA CYS A 33 6.64 -14.03 -0.53
C CYS A 33 5.78 -14.88 0.40
N LEU A 34 4.60 -14.39 0.82
CA LEU A 34 3.67 -15.18 1.62
C LEU A 34 3.11 -16.31 0.73
N PRO A 35 3.23 -17.58 1.15
CA PRO A 35 2.69 -18.70 0.39
C PRO A 35 1.23 -18.44 0.03
N LEU A 36 0.91 -18.54 -1.26
CA LEU A 36 -0.42 -18.18 -1.74
C LEU A 36 -1.47 -19.26 -1.41
N ASP A 37 -1.02 -20.51 -1.26
CA ASP A 37 -1.73 -21.67 -0.75
C ASP A 37 -0.74 -22.49 0.12
N GLU A 38 -1.19 -23.11 1.21
CA GLU A 38 -0.40 -24.16 1.89
C GLU A 38 -0.11 -25.28 0.88
N GLY A 39 1.13 -25.37 0.41
CA GLY A 39 1.58 -26.43 -0.49
C GLY A 39 1.70 -26.07 -1.98
N LYS A 40 1.37 -24.85 -2.43
CA LYS A 40 1.79 -24.38 -3.76
C LYS A 40 2.98 -23.44 -3.63
N GLU A 41 4.10 -23.83 -4.24
CA GLU A 41 5.21 -22.89 -4.40
C GLU A 41 4.70 -21.64 -5.15
N PRO A 42 5.10 -20.42 -4.72
CA PRO A 42 4.85 -19.22 -5.52
C PRO A 42 5.38 -19.46 -6.92
N ARG A 43 4.60 -19.15 -7.96
CA ARG A 43 5.04 -19.33 -9.34
C ARG A 43 6.32 -18.52 -9.55
N LYS A 44 7.44 -19.21 -9.69
CA LYS A 44 8.77 -18.63 -9.89
C LYS A 44 8.75 -17.81 -11.19
N GLY A 45 8.95 -16.49 -11.10
CA GLY A 45 9.09 -15.62 -12.27
C GLY A 45 7.83 -14.91 -12.77
N GLU A 46 6.75 -14.82 -11.98
CA GLU A 46 5.64 -13.93 -12.33
C GLU A 46 6.12 -12.47 -12.34
N THR A 47 6.29 -11.95 -13.55
CA THR A 47 6.66 -10.55 -13.81
C THR A 47 5.37 -9.78 -14.02
N PHE A 48 5.18 -8.69 -13.26
CA PHE A 48 4.11 -7.74 -13.52
C PHE A 48 4.61 -6.75 -14.56
N PHE A 49 3.85 -6.59 -15.64
CA PHE A 49 4.20 -5.67 -16.72
C PHE A 49 3.44 -4.37 -16.54
N CYS A 50 4.19 -3.28 -16.46
CA CYS A 50 3.65 -1.94 -16.34
C CYS A 50 3.96 -1.20 -17.63
N LYS A 51 2.97 -1.02 -18.51
CA LYS A 51 3.18 -0.27 -19.74
C LYS A 51 2.80 1.18 -19.47
N ALA A 52 3.81 2.03 -19.29
CA ALA A 52 3.62 3.47 -19.30
C ALA A 52 3.54 3.95 -20.75
N GLY A 53 2.47 4.65 -21.09
CA GLY A 53 2.27 5.21 -22.42
C GLY A 53 1.35 6.43 -22.37
N ARG A 54 1.30 7.18 -23.46
CA ARG A 54 0.26 8.21 -23.63
C ARG A 54 -0.98 7.48 -24.14
N ILE A 55 -2.05 7.44 -23.35
CA ILE A 55 -3.34 6.94 -23.84
C ILE A 55 -3.95 8.08 -24.68
N GLU A 56 -4.17 7.85 -25.96
CA GLU A 56 -4.63 8.91 -26.87
C GLU A 56 -6.10 9.29 -26.64
N GLU A 57 -6.91 8.37 -26.10
CA GLU A 57 -8.28 8.65 -25.66
C GLU A 57 -8.61 7.87 -24.38
N ALA A 58 -8.99 8.60 -23.33
CA ALA A 58 -9.59 8.00 -22.15
C ALA A 58 -10.94 7.39 -22.57
N PRO A 59 -11.29 6.15 -22.15
CA PRO A 59 -12.62 5.65 -22.42
C PRO A 59 -13.63 6.52 -21.68
N GLU A 60 -14.32 7.35 -22.45
CA GLU A 60 -15.51 8.02 -21.98
C GLU A 60 -16.59 6.95 -21.75
N GLY A 61 -17.19 6.94 -20.56
CA GLY A 61 -18.38 6.12 -20.28
C GLY A 61 -18.18 4.85 -19.46
N GLU A 62 -16.96 4.51 -19.01
CA GLU A 62 -16.82 3.44 -18.02
C GLU A 62 -17.34 3.89 -16.65
N GLY A 63 -18.40 3.24 -16.16
CA GLY A 63 -19.02 3.56 -14.88
C GLY A 63 -18.04 3.41 -13.73
N PHE A 64 -17.73 4.52 -13.05
CA PHE A 64 -16.94 4.51 -11.83
C PHE A 64 -17.82 4.11 -10.65
N PHE A 65 -17.52 2.98 -10.02
CA PHE A 65 -17.97 2.68 -8.66
C PHE A 65 -16.87 3.07 -7.68
N PRO A 66 -16.97 4.20 -6.97
CA PRO A 66 -15.92 4.62 -6.04
C PRO A 66 -15.81 3.62 -4.90
N VAL A 67 -14.64 2.99 -4.77
CA VAL A 67 -14.32 2.05 -3.68
C VAL A 67 -13.83 2.82 -2.45
N PHE A 68 -13.03 3.86 -2.70
CA PHE A 68 -12.56 4.81 -1.71
C PHE A 68 -12.69 6.22 -2.30
N ALA A 69 -13.63 7.01 -1.79
CA ALA A 69 -13.79 8.41 -2.15
C ALA A 69 -13.03 9.28 -1.13
N GLN A 70 -11.71 9.37 -1.26
CA GLN A 70 -10.97 10.48 -0.66
C GLN A 70 -10.40 11.31 -1.80
N GLU A 71 -11.11 12.39 -2.16
CA GLU A 71 -10.70 13.25 -3.26
C GLU A 71 -9.29 13.84 -3.05
N PRO A 72 -8.49 14.00 -4.13
CA PRO A 72 -8.80 13.78 -5.54
C PRO A 72 -8.43 12.38 -6.07
N GLU A 73 -8.16 11.41 -5.19
CA GLU A 73 -7.79 10.06 -5.57
C GLU A 73 -9.07 9.22 -5.76
N ARG A 74 -9.24 8.63 -6.95
CA ARG A 74 -10.37 7.76 -7.24
C ARG A 74 -9.85 6.37 -7.55
N LEU A 75 -10.24 5.41 -6.71
CA LEU A 75 -10.16 3.99 -7.03
C LEU A 75 -11.56 3.51 -7.41
N GLY A 76 -11.69 2.94 -8.60
CA GLY A 76 -12.92 2.36 -9.12
C GLY A 76 -12.70 1.00 -9.80
N PHE A 77 -13.80 0.37 -10.18
CA PHE A 77 -13.82 -0.86 -10.95
C PHE A 77 -14.39 -0.60 -12.34
N SER A 78 -13.85 -1.28 -13.36
CA SER A 78 -14.54 -1.40 -14.65
C SER A 78 -15.90 -2.12 -14.46
N PRO A 79 -16.94 -1.78 -15.24
CA PRO A 79 -18.25 -2.42 -15.12
C PRO A 79 -18.24 -3.95 -15.28
N ALA A 80 -17.30 -4.48 -16.07
CA ALA A 80 -17.13 -5.91 -16.27
C ALA A 80 -16.31 -6.61 -15.15
N GLY A 81 -15.75 -5.85 -14.20
CA GLY A 81 -14.91 -6.39 -13.11
C GLY A 81 -13.57 -6.93 -13.60
N GLU A 82 -13.14 -6.60 -14.81
CA GLU A 82 -11.90 -7.11 -15.42
C GLU A 82 -10.68 -6.28 -15.05
N ALA A 83 -10.89 -5.01 -14.70
CA ALA A 83 -9.85 -4.08 -14.34
C ALA A 83 -10.22 -3.16 -13.17
N PHE A 84 -9.20 -2.69 -12.47
CA PHE A 84 -9.24 -1.56 -11.55
C PHE A 84 -8.85 -0.29 -12.28
N LEU A 85 -9.50 0.82 -11.94
CA LEU A 85 -9.17 2.15 -12.41
C LEU A 85 -8.69 2.98 -11.24
N LEU A 86 -7.47 3.51 -11.36
CA LEU A 86 -6.85 4.42 -10.40
C LEU A 86 -6.68 5.78 -11.06
N ALA A 87 -7.01 6.84 -10.35
CA ALA A 87 -6.78 8.21 -10.81
C ALA A 87 -6.15 9.06 -9.70
N LEU A 88 -5.14 9.82 -10.09
CA LEU A 88 -4.49 10.89 -9.32
C LEU A 88 -4.45 12.14 -10.22
N GLY A 89 -5.54 12.90 -10.23
CA GLY A 89 -5.70 14.03 -11.17
C GLY A 89 -5.69 13.54 -12.64
N PRO A 90 -4.83 14.09 -13.52
CA PRO A 90 -4.68 13.62 -14.90
C PRO A 90 -3.92 12.29 -15.00
N THR A 91 -3.19 11.88 -13.96
CA THR A 91 -2.53 10.57 -13.94
C THR A 91 -3.55 9.47 -13.72
N ARG A 92 -3.55 8.45 -14.57
CA ARG A 92 -4.47 7.31 -14.51
C ARG A 92 -3.72 5.99 -14.65
N ALA A 93 -4.24 4.95 -14.01
CA ALA A 93 -3.81 3.59 -14.26
C ALA A 93 -5.02 2.67 -14.41
N ARG A 94 -4.97 1.78 -15.40
CA ARG A 94 -5.86 0.64 -15.51
C ARG A 94 -5.08 -0.61 -15.18
N VAL A 95 -5.49 -1.33 -14.14
CA VAL A 95 -4.81 -2.52 -13.66
C VAL A 95 -5.65 -3.74 -13.98
N PHE A 96 -5.05 -4.73 -14.61
CA PHE A 96 -5.64 -6.02 -14.96
C PHE A 96 -4.98 -7.12 -14.12
N PRO A 97 -5.48 -7.41 -12.89
CA PRO A 97 -4.79 -8.30 -11.96
C PRO A 97 -4.62 -9.71 -12.51
N LYS A 98 -5.65 -10.26 -13.17
CA LYS A 98 -5.62 -11.58 -13.82
C LYS A 98 -4.54 -11.71 -14.90
N ARG A 99 -4.22 -10.60 -15.58
CA ARG A 99 -3.19 -10.54 -16.63
C ARG A 99 -1.81 -10.19 -16.06
N GLY A 100 -1.75 -9.66 -14.83
CA GLY A 100 -0.52 -9.11 -14.28
C GLY A 100 -0.04 -7.87 -15.06
N GLU A 101 -0.95 -7.13 -15.68
CA GLU A 101 -0.64 -5.97 -16.53
C GLU A 101 -1.29 -4.68 -15.99
N ALA A 102 -0.66 -3.54 -16.22
CA ALA A 102 -1.29 -2.24 -16.07
C ALA A 102 -0.93 -1.29 -17.21
N ASP A 103 -1.93 -0.53 -17.67
CA ASP A 103 -1.76 0.61 -18.56
C ASP A 103 -1.71 1.88 -17.72
N LEU A 104 -0.66 2.69 -17.87
CA LEU A 104 -0.54 3.96 -17.16
C LEU A 104 -0.54 5.13 -18.12
N GLU A 105 -1.44 6.06 -17.88
CA GLU A 105 -1.47 7.39 -18.46
C GLU A 105 -0.84 8.36 -17.44
N LEU A 106 0.41 8.73 -17.66
CA LEU A 106 1.13 9.65 -16.78
C LEU A 106 1.15 11.02 -17.43
N ASP A 107 0.63 12.04 -16.74
CA ASP A 107 1.03 13.42 -17.02
C ASP A 107 2.35 13.67 -16.28
N PRO A 108 3.49 13.75 -16.97
CA PRO A 108 4.79 13.87 -16.32
C PRO A 108 4.93 15.17 -15.54
N VAL A 109 4.32 16.26 -15.99
CA VAL A 109 4.41 17.57 -15.34
C VAL A 109 3.60 17.55 -14.05
N ASP A 110 2.35 17.10 -14.14
CA ASP A 110 1.49 16.97 -12.97
C ASP A 110 2.08 15.99 -11.95
N PHE A 111 2.42 14.76 -12.40
CA PHE A 111 2.93 13.72 -11.53
C PHE A 111 4.21 14.16 -10.83
N ARG A 112 5.19 14.74 -11.56
CA ARG A 112 6.43 15.26 -10.94
C ARG A 112 6.15 16.38 -9.95
N GLY A 113 5.23 17.29 -10.27
CA GLY A 113 4.82 18.37 -9.40
C GLY A 113 4.06 17.93 -8.14
N ARG A 114 3.56 16.68 -8.09
CA ARG A 114 2.90 16.15 -6.89
C ARG A 114 3.90 15.94 -5.73
N PRO A 115 3.46 16.15 -4.48
CA PRO A 115 4.26 15.83 -3.31
C PRO A 115 4.56 14.31 -3.24
N PRO A 116 5.72 13.89 -2.69
CA PRO A 116 6.15 12.49 -2.66
C PRO A 116 5.12 11.51 -2.06
N TRP A 117 4.36 11.95 -1.05
CA TRP A 117 3.35 11.10 -0.43
C TRP A 117 2.20 10.73 -1.38
N ARG A 118 1.80 11.61 -2.31
CA ARG A 118 0.76 11.33 -3.32
C ARG A 118 1.24 10.29 -4.31
N LYS A 119 2.47 10.45 -4.80
CA LYS A 119 3.14 9.49 -5.67
C LYS A 119 3.19 8.11 -5.01
N ARG A 120 3.64 8.05 -3.76
CA ARG A 120 3.72 6.81 -2.98
C ARG A 120 2.36 6.16 -2.75
N ARG A 121 1.33 6.97 -2.46
CA ARG A 121 -0.04 6.49 -2.25
C ARG A 121 -0.59 5.86 -3.53
N PHE A 122 -0.50 6.56 -4.65
CA PHE A 122 -0.90 6.05 -5.96
C PHE A 122 -0.19 4.75 -6.33
N LEU A 123 1.13 4.70 -6.14
CA LEU A 123 1.91 3.47 -6.37
C LEU A 123 1.48 2.32 -5.46
N THR A 124 1.23 2.62 -4.18
CA THR A 124 0.74 1.62 -3.23
C THR A 124 -0.61 1.07 -3.69
N ASP A 125 -1.55 1.93 -4.09
CA ASP A 125 -2.85 1.50 -4.59
C ASP A 125 -2.74 0.72 -5.91
N LEU A 126 -1.83 1.10 -6.81
CA LEU A 126 -1.50 0.34 -8.03
C LEU A 126 -1.11 -1.11 -7.70
N ILE A 127 -0.25 -1.27 -6.70
CA ILE A 127 0.20 -2.58 -6.27
C ILE A 127 -0.91 -3.35 -5.55
N LEU A 128 -1.72 -2.69 -4.73
CA LEU A 128 -2.89 -3.30 -4.10
C LEU A 128 -3.88 -3.82 -5.14
N CYS A 129 -4.09 -3.10 -6.24
CA CYS A 129 -4.92 -3.56 -7.35
C CYS A 129 -4.34 -4.82 -8.00
N PHE A 130 -3.02 -4.90 -8.23
CA PHE A 130 -2.40 -6.15 -8.73
C PHE A 130 -2.58 -7.33 -7.79
N LEU A 131 -2.60 -7.05 -6.49
CA LEU A 131 -2.76 -8.08 -5.45
C LEU A 131 -4.21 -8.44 -5.17
N ALA A 132 -5.19 -7.72 -5.72
CA ALA A 132 -6.60 -7.87 -5.35
C ALA A 132 -7.20 -9.25 -5.71
N ASP A 133 -6.66 -9.96 -6.70
CA ASP A 133 -7.08 -11.34 -6.98
C ASP A 133 -6.48 -12.37 -5.99
N ARG A 134 -5.49 -11.96 -5.19
CA ARG A 134 -4.72 -12.82 -4.25
C ARG A 134 -4.97 -12.45 -2.80
N ILE A 135 -5.39 -11.21 -2.57
CA ILE A 135 -5.71 -10.60 -1.29
C ILE A 135 -7.18 -10.29 -1.32
N ALA A 136 -7.91 -10.76 -0.31
CA ALA A 136 -9.34 -10.55 -0.26
C ALA A 136 -9.66 -9.04 -0.19
N PHE A 137 -9.02 -8.31 0.75
CA PHE A 137 -9.27 -6.87 0.94
C PHE A 137 -8.08 -6.16 1.61
N SER A 138 -7.89 -4.87 1.30
CA SER A 138 -7.09 -3.97 2.13
C SER A 138 -7.96 -3.32 3.19
N LEU A 139 -7.56 -3.41 4.46
CA LEU A 139 -8.20 -2.68 5.55
C LEU A 139 -7.37 -1.50 6.00
N HIS A 140 -8.07 -0.40 6.31
CA HIS A 140 -7.45 0.75 6.94
C HIS A 140 -7.50 0.64 8.46
N GLY A 141 -6.34 0.41 9.10
CA GLY A 141 -6.28 0.19 10.54
C GLY A 141 -4.88 -0.15 11.04
N SER A 142 -4.77 -0.45 12.32
CA SER A 142 -3.52 -0.86 12.96
C SER A 142 -3.61 -2.33 13.33
N LEU A 143 -2.58 -3.11 13.00
CA LEU A 143 -2.51 -4.54 13.30
C LEU A 143 -1.45 -4.77 14.37
N LEU A 144 -1.84 -5.42 15.46
CA LEU A 144 -0.97 -5.75 16.58
C LEU A 144 -1.05 -7.24 16.89
N SER A 145 -0.05 -7.76 17.61
CA SER A 145 -0.12 -9.09 18.21
C SER A 145 0.53 -9.16 19.57
N ARG A 146 0.11 -10.13 20.38
CA ARG A 146 0.78 -10.53 21.62
C ARG A 146 0.47 -11.99 21.91
N GLU A 147 1.49 -12.78 22.23
CA GLU A 147 1.33 -14.17 22.72
C GLU A 147 0.40 -15.04 21.82
N GLY A 148 0.57 -14.93 20.50
CA GLY A 148 -0.24 -15.67 19.52
C GLY A 148 -1.63 -15.09 19.25
N GLN A 149 -2.03 -14.01 19.92
CA GLN A 149 -3.28 -13.30 19.67
C GLN A 149 -3.04 -12.12 18.73
N GLY A 150 -3.93 -11.93 17.75
CA GLY A 150 -3.95 -10.77 16.86
C GLY A 150 -5.03 -9.78 17.25
N LEU A 151 -4.75 -8.49 17.14
CA LEU A 151 -5.69 -7.39 17.35
C LEU A 151 -5.66 -6.46 16.14
N PHE A 152 -6.82 -6.24 15.52
CA PHE A 152 -6.99 -5.25 14.47
C PHE A 152 -7.82 -4.08 14.99
N LEU A 153 -7.25 -2.88 14.92
CA LEU A 153 -7.90 -1.64 15.32
C LEU A 153 -8.48 -0.94 14.10
N ALA A 154 -9.80 -0.97 13.98
CA ALA A 154 -10.56 -0.19 13.01
C ALA A 154 -11.14 1.05 13.69
N ALA A 155 -10.79 2.24 13.21
CA ALA A 155 -11.40 3.47 13.68
C ALA A 155 -11.33 4.55 12.61
N PRO A 156 -12.28 5.51 12.59
CA PRO A 156 -12.22 6.66 11.72
C PRO A 156 -10.91 7.45 11.86
N ARG A 157 -10.60 8.26 10.85
CA ARG A 157 -9.44 9.15 10.89
C ARG A 157 -9.55 10.06 12.13
N MET A 158 -8.42 10.27 12.82
CA MET A 158 -8.29 11.08 14.04
C MET A 158 -8.96 10.52 15.31
N ALA A 159 -9.55 9.33 15.28
CA ALA A 159 -10.14 8.70 16.48
C ALA A 159 -9.11 8.19 17.52
N GLY A 160 -7.83 8.58 17.41
CA GLY A 160 -6.78 8.15 18.34
C GLY A 160 -6.23 6.73 18.11
N LYS A 161 -6.53 6.09 16.97
CA LYS A 161 -6.08 4.73 16.63
C LYS A 161 -4.57 4.52 16.83
N THR A 162 -3.75 5.35 16.20
CA THR A 162 -2.28 5.29 16.32
C THR A 162 -1.84 5.49 17.77
N THR A 163 -2.43 6.45 18.50
CA THR A 163 -2.14 6.71 19.91
C THR A 163 -2.45 5.50 20.80
N PHE A 164 -3.59 4.85 20.57
CA PHE A 164 -3.98 3.64 21.29
C PHE A 164 -3.08 2.46 20.94
N ALA A 165 -2.78 2.25 19.66
CA ALA A 165 -1.85 1.23 19.20
C ALA A 165 -0.47 1.38 19.87
N LEU A 166 0.07 2.60 19.94
CA LEU A 166 1.34 2.86 20.62
C LEU A 166 1.29 2.59 22.13
N SER A 167 0.15 2.86 22.78
CA SER A 167 -0.02 2.55 24.20
C SER A 167 -0.02 1.03 24.45
N LEU A 168 -0.56 0.25 23.51
CA LEU A 168 -0.46 -1.21 23.54
C LEU A 168 0.99 -1.67 23.31
N VAL A 169 1.73 -1.01 22.42
CA VAL A 169 3.17 -1.30 22.22
C VAL A 169 3.97 -1.05 23.50
N GLU A 170 3.76 0.08 24.21
CA GLU A 170 4.36 0.32 25.53
C GLU A 170 4.03 -0.80 26.53
N SER A 171 2.87 -1.44 26.37
CA SER A 171 2.39 -2.53 27.23
C SER A 171 2.83 -3.93 26.76
N GLY A 172 3.77 -4.01 25.82
CA GLY A 172 4.38 -5.26 25.34
C GLY A 172 3.71 -5.90 24.13
N TRP A 173 2.84 -5.19 23.41
CA TRP A 173 2.32 -5.66 22.11
C TRP A 173 3.30 -5.36 20.97
N SER A 174 3.34 -6.22 19.97
CA SER A 174 4.09 -5.97 18.72
C SER A 174 3.18 -5.31 17.69
N LEU A 175 3.60 -4.15 17.16
CA LEU A 175 2.90 -3.48 16.05
C LEU A 175 3.40 -4.03 14.71
N HIS A 176 2.49 -4.57 13.91
CA HIS A 176 2.78 -5.09 12.56
C HIS A 176 2.52 -4.06 11.47
N SER A 177 1.51 -3.20 11.66
CA SER A 177 1.21 -2.13 10.72
C SER A 177 0.43 -1.00 11.35
N ASP A 178 0.65 0.21 10.84
CA ASP A 178 -0.25 1.36 10.99
C ASP A 178 -0.71 1.81 9.59
N ASP A 179 -1.99 2.14 9.47
CA ASP A 179 -2.74 2.48 8.25
C ASP A 179 -3.15 1.33 7.32
N TYR A 180 -2.28 0.41 6.89
CA TYR A 180 -2.64 -0.59 5.86
C TYR A 180 -2.41 -2.02 6.30
N CYS A 181 -3.48 -2.80 6.33
CA CYS A 181 -3.45 -4.22 6.60
C CYS A 181 -4.08 -4.97 5.43
N LEU A 182 -3.55 -6.15 5.13
CA LEU A 182 -4.00 -6.98 4.03
C LEU A 182 -4.70 -8.20 4.63
N ILE A 183 -5.92 -8.45 4.19
CA ILE A 183 -6.70 -9.62 4.58
C ILE A 183 -6.64 -10.66 3.48
N ARG A 184 -6.32 -11.89 3.86
CA ARG A 184 -6.50 -13.08 3.04
C ARG A 184 -7.43 -14.03 3.77
N SER A 185 -8.30 -14.73 3.06
CA SER A 185 -9.20 -15.73 3.66
C SER A 185 -9.06 -17.06 2.92
N PRO A 186 -7.94 -17.80 3.10
CA PRO A 186 -7.77 -19.11 2.47
C PRO A 186 -8.74 -20.17 3.02
N GLY A 187 -9.55 -19.84 4.03
CA GLY A 187 -10.55 -20.70 4.66
C GLY A 187 -11.44 -19.91 5.60
N SER A 188 -11.83 -20.52 6.73
CA SER A 188 -12.72 -19.92 7.74
C SER A 188 -12.04 -18.88 8.65
N THR A 189 -10.71 -18.83 8.69
CA THR A 189 -9.95 -17.88 9.51
C THR A 189 -9.26 -16.86 8.62
N PRO A 190 -9.54 -15.55 8.79
CA PRO A 190 -8.84 -14.51 8.05
C PRO A 190 -7.40 -14.38 8.55
N LEU A 191 -6.46 -14.32 7.62
CA LEU A 191 -5.07 -13.98 7.86
C LEU A 191 -4.87 -12.49 7.59
N LEU A 192 -4.32 -11.78 8.57
CA LEU A 192 -3.95 -10.36 8.43
C LEU A 192 -2.45 -10.22 8.29
N SER A 193 -2.02 -9.40 7.34
CA SER A 193 -0.61 -9.05 7.12
C SER A 193 -0.43 -7.55 7.12
N GLY A 194 0.58 -7.07 7.85
CA GLY A 194 0.93 -5.66 7.88
C GLY A 194 1.70 -5.24 6.63
N LEU A 195 1.26 -4.18 5.95
CA LEU A 195 1.97 -3.62 4.78
C LEU A 195 3.00 -2.56 5.16
N ARG A 196 2.79 -1.80 6.25
CA ARG A 196 3.61 -0.64 6.57
C ARG A 196 3.94 -0.54 8.05
N ARG A 197 5.24 -0.67 8.39
CA ARG A 197 5.73 -0.44 9.77
C ARG A 197 6.02 1.02 10.11
N VAL A 198 5.95 1.92 9.14
CA VAL A 198 6.18 3.35 9.39
C VAL A 198 4.94 3.96 10.02
N VAL A 199 5.11 4.50 11.23
CA VAL A 199 4.06 5.20 11.97
C VAL A 199 4.22 6.71 11.79
N HIS A 200 3.13 7.42 11.54
CA HIS A 200 3.12 8.89 11.42
C HIS A 200 2.68 9.53 12.73
N LEU A 201 3.60 10.18 13.44
CA LEU A 201 3.35 10.78 14.74
C LEU A 201 3.18 12.29 14.65
N ALA A 202 2.07 12.81 15.18
CA ALA A 202 1.95 14.24 15.45
C ALA A 202 2.96 14.66 16.53
N PRO A 203 3.32 15.96 16.63
CA PRO A 203 4.39 16.40 17.54
C PRO A 203 4.14 15.97 19.00
N ASP A 204 2.91 16.12 19.49
CA ASP A 204 2.56 15.72 20.86
C ASP A 204 2.61 14.20 21.05
N THR A 205 2.21 13.42 20.04
CA THR A 205 2.33 11.96 20.06
C THR A 205 3.80 11.54 20.06
N ALA A 206 4.64 12.19 19.25
CA ALA A 206 6.09 11.94 19.20
C ALA A 206 6.78 12.31 20.52
N LYS A 207 6.33 13.37 21.21
CA LYS A 207 6.84 13.74 22.53
C LYS A 207 6.51 12.67 23.58
N ARG A 208 5.28 12.14 23.57
CA ARG A 208 4.85 11.10 24.52
C ARG A 208 5.54 9.76 24.27
N PHE A 209 5.50 9.26 23.03
CA PHE A 209 5.99 7.93 22.67
C PHE A 209 7.41 7.95 22.10
N GLY A 210 8.16 9.03 22.30
CA GLY A 210 9.49 9.21 21.71
C GLY A 210 10.50 8.13 22.09
N HIS A 211 10.33 7.49 23.25
CA HIS A 211 11.18 6.40 23.69
C HIS A 211 10.96 5.08 22.91
N LEU A 212 9.81 4.91 22.26
CA LEU A 212 9.52 3.79 21.34
C LEU A 212 10.17 3.98 19.97
N VAL A 213 10.59 5.20 19.62
CA VAL A 213 11.16 5.48 18.30
C VAL A 213 12.57 4.89 18.21
N GLU A 214 12.78 4.04 17.22
CA GLU A 214 14.10 3.53 16.83
C GLU A 214 14.76 4.50 15.85
N LYS A 215 14.03 4.87 14.80
CA LYS A 215 14.56 5.69 13.70
C LYS A 215 13.53 6.69 13.21
N ARG A 216 13.97 7.94 13.06
CA ARG A 216 13.23 8.99 12.36
C ARG A 216 13.57 8.93 10.87
N LEU A 217 12.55 8.93 10.02
CA LEU A 217 12.75 8.73 8.58
C LEU A 217 12.84 10.05 7.81
N GLY A 218 12.61 11.20 8.45
CA GLY A 218 12.59 12.49 7.77
C GLY A 218 11.47 12.61 6.72
N ILE A 219 10.49 11.70 6.76
CA ILE A 219 9.30 11.75 5.91
C ILE A 219 8.14 12.31 6.74
N THR A 220 7.25 13.07 6.12
CA THR A 220 6.05 13.58 6.80
C THR A 220 4.76 12.97 6.26
N ASN A 221 3.67 13.09 7.01
CA ASN A 221 2.33 12.75 6.53
C ASN A 221 1.78 13.78 5.52
N LEU A 222 0.54 13.57 5.10
CA LEU A 222 -0.21 14.39 4.13
C LEU A 222 -0.19 15.89 4.43
N SER A 223 -0.28 16.26 5.72
CA SER A 223 -0.33 17.66 6.17
C SER A 223 1.06 18.25 6.45
N GLY A 224 2.13 17.47 6.40
CA GLY A 224 3.45 17.90 6.87
C GLY A 224 3.56 17.96 8.41
N GLU A 225 2.46 17.75 9.13
CA GLU A 225 2.38 17.94 10.57
C GLU A 225 2.92 16.74 11.35
N LYS A 226 2.94 15.55 10.74
CA LYS A 226 3.38 14.32 11.40
C LYS A 226 4.66 13.81 10.78
N GLU A 227 5.52 13.26 11.62
CA GLU A 227 6.77 12.65 11.21
C GLU A 227 6.64 11.13 11.15
N GLY A 228 7.20 10.54 10.09
CA GLY A 228 7.32 9.11 9.91
C GLY A 228 8.48 8.54 10.73
N VAL A 229 8.17 7.53 11.54
CA VAL A 229 9.13 6.85 12.41
C VAL A 229 9.05 5.33 12.26
N LEU A 230 10.17 4.66 12.53
CA LEU A 230 10.21 3.24 12.85
C LEU A 230 10.24 3.07 14.37
N LEU A 231 9.46 2.12 14.87
CA LEU A 231 9.41 1.78 16.28
C LEU A 231 10.40 0.65 16.58
N LYS A 232 10.91 0.64 17.81
CA LYS A 232 11.64 -0.50 18.37
C LYS A 232 10.68 -1.70 18.44
N THR A 233 11.06 -2.80 17.81
CA THR A 233 10.34 -4.07 17.85
C THR A 233 10.98 -5.05 18.81
#